data_AF-A0A7K1W919-F1
#
_entry.id   AF-A0A7K1W919-F1
#
_cell.length_a   1.000
_cell.length_b   1.000
_cell.length_c   1.000
_cell.angle_alpha   90.00
_cell.angle_beta   90.00
_cell.angle_gamma   90.00
#
_symmetry.space_group_name_H-M   'P 1'
#
loop_
_entity.id
_entity.type
_entity.pdbx_description
1 polymer ?
#
loop_
_entity_poly.entity_id
_entity_poly.type
_entity_poly.pdbx_seq_one_letter_code
_entity_poly.pdbx_strand_id
1 'polypeptide(L)' 'MFWYVALLAQDGMRYVYRVYAPDDALPADLFWAAFHCHDEGPHPRASDRFDAAEIWRNPATPAHLTVHQH' A
#
# COMPACT_ATOMS: atom_id res chain seq x y z
N MET A 1 7.54 -0.16 -10.57
CA MET A 1 6.19 0.42 -10.44
C MET A 1 5.76 0.35 -8.99
N PHE A 2 4.55 0.77 -8.63
CA PHE A 2 4.09 0.69 -7.25
C PHE A 2 2.64 0.22 -7.16
N TRP A 3 2.37 -0.45 -6.05
CA TRP A 3 1.07 -0.90 -5.62
C TRP A 3 0.59 -0.02 -4.48
N TYR A 4 -0.73 0.07 -4.32
CA TYR A 4 -1.37 0.60 -3.14
C TYR A 4 -2.01 -0.53 -2.37
N VAL A 5 -1.81 -0.50 -1.05
CA VAL A 5 -2.38 -1.46 -0.10
C VAL A 5 -3.12 -0.66 0.96
N ALA A 6 -4.44 -0.79 1.03
CA ALA A 6 -5.24 -0.23 2.10
C ALA A 6 -5.43 -1.27 3.20
N LEU A 7 -5.03 -0.93 4.42
CA LEU A 7 -5.19 -1.77 5.61
C LEU A 7 -6.29 -1.19 6.50
N LEU A 8 -7.26 -2.03 6.88
CA LEU A 8 -8.28 -1.67 7.87
C LEU A 8 -7.65 -1.69 9.26
N ALA A 9 -7.76 -0.60 10.01
CA ALA A 9 -7.31 -0.50 11.39
C ALA A 9 -8.46 -0.66 12.40
N GLN A 10 -8.10 -0.87 13.66
CA GLN A 10 -9.05 -1.07 14.78
C GLN A 10 -9.99 0.12 15.03
N ASP A 11 -9.60 1.32 14.61
CA ASP A 11 -10.43 2.51 14.66
C ASP A 11 -11.48 2.58 13.54
N GLY A 12 -11.52 1.56 12.66
CA GLY A 12 -12.40 1.49 11.51
C GLY A 12 -11.91 2.28 10.29
N MET A 13 -10.76 2.95 10.39
CA MET A 13 -10.17 3.70 9.29
C MET A 13 -9.32 2.80 8.39
N ARG A 14 -9.15 3.23 7.14
CA ARG A 14 -8.28 2.54 6.18
C ARG A 14 -7.04 3.38 5.89
N TYR A 15 -5.87 2.78 6.13
CA TYR A 15 -4.57 3.41 5.93
C TYR A 15 -3.93 2.87 4.65
N VAL A 16 -3.59 3.77 3.73
CA VAL A 16 -3.10 3.40 2.40
C VAL A 16 -1.59 3.55 2.31
N TYR A 17 -0.92 2.46 1.96
CA TYR A 17 0.52 2.40 1.81
C TYR A 17 0.91 2.21 0.35
N ARG A 18 1.98 2.89 -0.07
CA ARG A 18 2.60 2.69 -1.38
C ARG A 18 3.71 1.65 -1.25
N VAL A 19 3.55 0.50 -1.90
CA VAL A 19 4.51 -0.60 -1.90
C VAL A 19 5.20 -0.68 -3.26
N TYR A 20 6.53 -0.58 -3.28
CA TYR A 20 7.31 -0.72 -4.50
C TYR A 20 7.63 -2.20 -4.72
N ALA A 21 7.08 -2.78 -5.79
CA ALA A 21 7.22 -4.19 -6.10
C ALA A 21 7.05 -4.42 -7.62
N PRO A 22 7.51 -5.56 -8.16
CA PRO A 22 7.31 -5.92 -9.56
C PRO A 22 5.85 -6.25 -9.89
N ASP A 23 5.56 -6.43 -11.18
CA ASP A 23 4.21 -6.61 -11.74
C ASP A 23 3.58 -7.96 -11.41
N ASP A 24 4.41 -8.94 -11.11
CA ASP A 24 4.08 -10.29 -10.72
C ASP A 24 4.16 -10.51 -9.20
N ALA A 25 4.33 -9.44 -8.42
CA ALA A 25 4.33 -9.51 -6.97
C ALA A 25 3.04 -10.17 -6.45
N LEU A 26 3.19 -11.13 -5.54
CA LEU A 26 2.04 -11.81 -4.96
C LEU A 26 1.30 -10.84 -4.04
N PRO A 27 -0.05 -10.84 -4.04
CA PRO A 27 -0.83 -10.02 -3.12
C PRO A 27 -0.42 -10.18 -1.65
N ALA A 28 -0.06 -11.40 -1.22
CA ALA A 28 0.40 -11.68 0.13
C ALA A 28 1.69 -10.92 0.50
N ASP A 29 2.65 -10.83 -0.41
CA ASP A 29 3.91 -10.11 -0.18
C ASP A 29 3.67 -8.61 -0.03
N LEU A 30 2.76 -8.06 -0.85
CA LEU A 30 2.36 -6.65 -0.78
C LEU A 30 1.66 -6.33 0.55
N PHE A 31 0.77 -7.22 0.99
CA PHE A 31 0.10 -7.11 2.27
C PHE A 31 1.10 -7.09 3.42
N TRP A 32 2.01 -8.06 3.49
CA TRP A 32 3.00 -8.13 4.57
C TRP A 32 3.89 -6.90 4.61
N ALA A 33 4.36 -6.41 3.46
CA ALA A 33 5.17 -5.20 3.38
C ALA A 33 4.43 -3.97 3.95
N ALA A 34 3.17 -3.78 3.59
CA ALA A 34 2.35 -2.69 4.13
C ALA A 34 2.03 -2.89 5.62
N PHE A 35 1.69 -4.12 6.02
CA PHE A 35 1.29 -4.46 7.38
C PHE A 35 2.42 -4.23 8.38
N HIS A 36 3.65 -4.63 8.05
CA HIS A 36 4.81 -4.37 8.89
C HIS A 36 5.08 -2.86 9.05
N CYS A 37 4.99 -2.09 7.96
CA CYS A 37 5.14 -0.64 8.01
C CYS A 37 4.05 0.03 8.88
N HIS A 38 2.82 -0.49 8.85
CA HIS A 38 1.72 0.01 9.68
C HIS A 38 1.93 -0.29 11.16
N ASP A 39 2.29 -1.53 11.51
CA ASP A 39 2.43 -1.98 12.92
C ASP A 39 3.61 -1.28 13.64
N GLU A 40 4.62 -0.84 12.90
CA GLU A 40 5.73 -0.01 13.42
C GLU A 40 5.36 1.48 13.60
N GLY A 41 4.22 1.91 13.03
CA GLY A 41 3.78 3.31 13.05
C GLY A 41 3.00 3.72 14.31
N PRO A 42 2.68 5.01 14.46
CA PRO A 42 1.90 5.52 15.60
C PRO A 42 0.39 5.28 15.48
N HIS A 43 -0.06 4.56 14.46
CA HIS A 43 -1.48 4.36 14.16
C HIS A 43 -2.06 3.19 14.97
N PRO A 44 -3.39 3.14 15.21
CA PRO A 44 -4.03 1.96 15.80
C PRO A 44 -3.71 0.70 15.01
N ARG A 45 -3.60 -0.46 15.66
CA ARG A 45 -3.21 -1.73 15.00
C ARG A 45 -4.07 -1.99 13.76
N ALA A 46 -3.41 -2.40 12.67
CA ALA A 46 -4.07 -2.94 11.49
C ALA A 46 -4.67 -4.32 11.78
N SER A 47 -5.71 -4.69 11.03
CA SER A 47 -6.16 -6.07 10.97
C SER A 47 -5.11 -6.92 10.26
N ASP A 48 -4.74 -8.04 10.86
CA ASP A 48 -3.87 -9.08 10.29
C ASP A 48 -4.59 -9.97 9.25
N ARG A 49 -5.87 -9.69 9.01
CA ARG A 49 -6.72 -10.39 8.05
C ARG A 49 -6.41 -9.92 6.64
N PHE A 50 -5.82 -10.81 5.85
CA PHE A 50 -5.46 -10.55 4.46
C PHE A 50 -6.67 -10.12 3.60
N ASP A 51 -7.83 -10.73 3.83
CA ASP A 51 -9.09 -10.43 3.14
C ASP A 51 -9.69 -9.06 3.49
N ALA A 52 -9.24 -8.42 4.59
CA ALA A 52 -9.63 -7.06 4.93
C ALA A 52 -8.81 -6.00 4.15
N ALA A 53 -7.73 -6.39 3.48
CA ALA A 53 -6.89 -5.48 2.72
C ALA A 53 -7.37 -5.30 1.28
N GLU A 54 -7.32 -4.06 0.79
CA GLU A 54 -7.55 -3.76 -0.61
C GLU A 54 -6.22 -3.49 -1.30
N ILE A 55 -5.96 -4.20 -2.40
CA ILE A 55 -4.69 -4.13 -3.12
C ILE A 55 -4.99 -3.76 -4.56
N TRP A 56 -4.40 -2.67 -5.03
CA TRP A 56 -4.53 -2.23 -6.42
C TRP A 56 -3.23 -1.64 -6.94
N ARG A 57 -3.08 -1.66 -8.28
CA ARG A 57 -1.99 -0.95 -8.95
C ARG A 57 -2.46 0.42 -9.35
N ASN A 58 -1.54 1.38 -9.29
CA ASN A 58 -1.66 2.51 -10.19
C ASN A 58 -1.00 2.10 -11.51
N PRO A 59 -1.75 1.98 -12.63
CA PRO A 59 -1.10 1.85 -13.92
C PRO A 59 -0.30 3.13 -14.14
N ALA A 60 1.01 3.06 -13.93
CA ALA A 60 1.89 4.16 -14.27
C ALA A 60 1.62 4.51 -15.73
N THR A 61 1.03 5.67 -16.00
CA THR A 61 1.09 6.25 -17.33
C THR A 61 2.51 6.81 -17.44
N PRO A 62 3.41 6.29 -18.30
CA PRO A 62 4.64 7.01 -18.60
C PRO A 62 4.28 8.14 -19.56
N ALA A 63 3.52 9.12 -19.09
CA ALA A 63 3.24 10.35 -19.83
C ALA A 63 3.67 11.52 -18.95
N HIS A 64 4.91 11.94 -19.19
CA HIS A 64 5.33 13.33 -19.10
C HIS A 64 4.89 14.07 -17.82
N LEU A 65 5.39 13.64 -16.66
CA LEU A 65 5.50 14.57 -15.53
C LEU A 65 6.75 15.41 -15.78
N THR A 66 6.58 16.51 -16.52
CA THR A 66 7.53 17.61 -16.53
C THR A 66 7.64 18.10 -15.08
N VAL A 67 8.72 17.72 -14.40
CA VAL A 67 9.04 18.28 -13.10
C VAL A 67 9.48 19.71 -13.35
N HIS A 68 8.60 20.67 -13.09
CA HIS A 68 9.02 22.05 -12.86
C HIS A 68 9.83 22.06 -11.55
N GLN A 69 11.15 22.12 -11.68
CA GLN A 69 12.03 22.46 -10.58
C GLN A 69 11.92 23.98 -10.34
N HIS A 70 11.62 24.36 -9.10
CA HIS A 70 11.86 25.69 -8.56
C HIS A 70 13.02 25.62 -7.59
#